data_AF-A0A920U641-F1
#
_entry.id   AF-A0A920U641-F1
#
_cell.length_a   1.000
_cell.length_b   1.000
_cell.length_c   1.000
_cell.angle_alpha   90.00
_cell.angle_beta   90.00
_cell.angle_gamma   90.00
#
_symmetry.space_group_name_H-M   'P 1'
#
loop_
_entity.id
_entity.type
_entity.pdbx_description
1 polymer ?
#
loop_
_entity_poly.entity_id
_entity_poly.type
_entity_poly.pdbx_seq_one_letter_code
_entity_poly.pdbx_strand_id
1 'polypeptide(L)'
;MDPNGTVIEARDIIISTGARPRTIPPLPVDGHKIITSRESIVLKDLPSSIVIVGGGAIGVEFAYIYKMYGVDVTIVRGATTFGAQ
;
A
#
# COMPACT_ATOMS: atom_id res chain seq x y z
N MET A 1 5.75 -29.38 -2.93
CA MET A 1 4.58 -29.66 -2.08
C MET A 1 3.67 -28.46 -2.15
N ASP A 2 2.41 -28.66 -2.53
CA ASP A 2 1.35 -27.67 -2.34
C ASP A 2 1.03 -27.54 -0.83
N PRO A 3 0.19 -26.59 -0.41
CA PRO A 3 -0.19 -26.41 1.00
C PRO A 3 -0.83 -27.65 1.66
N ASN A 4 -1.31 -28.63 0.88
CA ASN A 4 -1.89 -29.88 1.35
C ASN A 4 -0.88 -31.04 1.37
N GLY A 5 0.40 -30.78 1.07
CA GLY A 5 1.46 -31.81 1.02
C GLY A 5 1.53 -32.57 -0.31
N THR A 6 0.80 -32.15 -1.34
CA THR A 6 0.81 -32.78 -2.66
C THR A 6 2.06 -32.39 -3.44
N VAL A 7 2.79 -33.35 -3.98
CA VAL A 7 3.90 -33.06 -4.91
C VAL A 7 3.32 -32.82 -6.30
N ILE A 8 3.62 -31.66 -6.90
CA ILE A 8 3.20 -31.32 -8.26
C ILE A 8 4.45 -31.40 -9.14
N GLU A 9 4.41 -32.28 -10.14
CA GLU A 9 5.44 -32.41 -11.17
C GLU A 9 4.92 -31.83 -12.48
N ALA A 10 5.72 -30.99 -13.12
CA ALA A 10 5.40 -30.40 -14.41
C ALA A 10 6.70 -30.14 -15.19
N ARG A 11 6.61 -30.15 -16.52
CA ARG A 11 7.74 -29.79 -17.38
C ARG A 11 8.16 -28.34 -17.18
N ASP A 12 7.18 -27.46 -17.03
CA ASP A 12 7.34 -26.01 -16.90
C ASP A 12 6.42 -25.51 -15.77
N ILE A 13 6.91 -24.61 -14.91
CA ILE A 13 6.16 -24.04 -13.77
C ILE A 13 6.21 -22.51 -13.85
N ILE A 14 5.03 -21.86 -13.79
CA ILE A 14 4.91 -20.40 -13.72
C ILE A 14 4.48 -19.99 -12.31
N ILE A 15 5.22 -19.06 -11.68
CA ILE A 15 4.87 -18.49 -10.38
C ILE A 15 4.23 -17.11 -10.60
N SER A 16 2.94 -16.99 -10.27
CA SER A 16 2.14 -15.79 -10.51
C SER A 16 1.27 -15.39 -9.29
N THR A 17 1.86 -15.37 -8.10
CA THR A 17 1.16 -15.15 -6.82
C THR A 17 0.74 -13.69 -6.55
N GLY A 18 1.17 -12.76 -7.41
CA GLY A 18 0.84 -11.33 -7.31
C GLY A 18 1.65 -10.59 -6.26
N ALA A 19 1.17 -9.41 -5.86
CA ALA A 19 1.83 -8.52 -4.90
C ALA A 19 0.92 -8.18 -3.71
N ARG A 20 1.49 -7.57 -2.66
CA ARG A 20 0.77 -7.05 -1.49
C ARG A 20 1.34 -5.67 -1.10
N PRO A 21 0.53 -4.79 -0.46
CA PRO A 21 1.03 -3.52 0.05
C PRO A 21 2.19 -3.73 1.02
N ARG A 22 3.22 -2.91 0.90
CA ARG A 22 4.35 -2.91 1.84
C ARG A 22 3.94 -2.21 3.12
N THR A 23 4.13 -2.86 4.27
CA THR A 23 3.92 -2.24 5.58
C THR A 23 5.19 -1.53 6.05
N ILE A 24 5.03 -0.51 6.90
CA ILE A 24 6.12 0.25 7.48
C ILE A 24 6.13 -0.09 8.97
N PRO A 25 7.19 -0.73 9.53
CA PRO A 25 7.16 -1.25 10.91
C PRO A 25 6.67 -0.27 12.00
N PRO A 26 7.09 1.01 12.05
CA PRO A 26 6.56 1.95 13.03
C PRO A 26 5.11 2.41 12.78
N LEU A 27 4.50 2.03 11.65
CA LEU A 27 3.14 2.38 11.23
C LEU A 27 2.39 1.10 10.83
N PRO A 28 2.02 0.23 11.79
CA PRO A 28 1.23 -0.96 11.50
C PRO A 28 -0.14 -0.56 10.94
N VAL A 29 -0.59 -1.27 9.91
CA VAL A 29 -1.93 -1.07 9.33
C VAL A 29 -2.97 -1.59 10.32
N ASP A 30 -3.90 -0.72 10.72
CA ASP A 30 -4.97 -1.03 11.68
C ASP A 30 -6.36 -1.10 11.03
N GLY A 31 -6.48 -0.73 9.75
CA GLY A 31 -7.72 -0.75 9.00
C GLY A 31 -8.69 0.39 9.31
N HIS A 32 -8.32 1.33 10.18
CA HIS A 32 -9.15 2.45 10.61
C HIS A 32 -8.45 3.80 10.44
N LYS A 33 -7.24 3.96 11.00
CA LYS A 33 -6.45 5.20 10.94
C LYS A 33 -5.23 5.05 10.03
N ILE A 34 -4.55 3.92 10.10
CA ILE A 34 -3.46 3.56 9.20
C ILE A 34 -4.02 2.52 8.24
N ILE A 35 -4.27 2.96 7.01
CA ILE A 35 -4.94 2.19 5.97
C ILE A 35 -4.06 2.03 4.74
N THR A 36 -4.33 1.02 3.92
CA THR A 36 -3.72 0.86 2.60
C THR A 36 -4.63 1.43 1.52
N SER A 37 -4.16 1.38 0.26
CA SER A 37 -4.98 1.72 -0.90
C SER A 37 -6.23 0.85 -1.05
N ARG A 38 -6.29 -0.32 -0.39
CA ARG A 38 -7.46 -1.21 -0.45
C ARG A 38 -8.62 -0.63 0.36
N GLU A 39 -8.37 -0.25 1.60
CA GLU A 39 -9.38 0.30 2.49
C GLU A 39 -9.78 1.71 2.06
N SER A 40 -8.84 2.50 1.52
CA SER A 40 -9.10 3.88 1.09
C SER A 40 -10.19 3.99 0.01
N ILE A 41 -10.31 3.00 -0.88
CA ILE A 41 -11.31 2.97 -1.96
C ILE A 41 -12.73 2.80 -1.42
N VAL A 42 -12.89 2.15 -0.26
CA VAL A 42 -14.21 1.79 0.31
C VAL A 42 -14.58 2.63 1.54
N LEU A 43 -13.84 3.70 1.81
CA LEU A 43 -14.18 4.65 2.87
C LEU A 43 -15.55 5.27 2.61
N LYS A 44 -16.43 5.21 3.60
CA LYS A 44 -17.78 5.79 3.54
C LYS A 44 -17.76 7.30 3.74
N ASP A 45 -16.86 7.77 4.59
CA ASP A 45 -16.73 9.17 4.97
C ASP A 45 -15.34 9.67 4.61
N LEU A 46 -15.27 10.92 4.13
CA LEU A 46 -14.01 11.58 3.78
C LEU A 46 -13.40 12.22 5.03
N PRO A 47 -12.08 12.04 5.28
CA PRO A 47 -11.42 12.76 6.36
C PRO A 47 -11.24 14.24 5.99
N SER A 48 -11.07 15.11 6.99
CA SER A 48 -10.71 16.51 6.73
C SER A 48 -9.30 16.66 6.15
N SER A 49 -8.38 15.77 6.53
CA SER A 49 -7.04 15.70 5.97
C SER A 49 -6.49 14.28 5.92
N ILE A 50 -5.52 14.03 5.05
CA ILE A 50 -4.86 12.73 4.88
C ILE A 50 -3.36 12.88 4.60
N VAL A 51 -2.56 11.99 5.19
CA VAL A 51 -1.14 11.84 4.90
C VAL A 51 -0.93 10.60 4.05
N ILE A 52 -0.33 10.76 2.89
CA ILE A 52 0.03 9.66 1.98
C ILE A 52 1.53 9.39 2.10
N VAL A 53 1.87 8.20 2.59
CA VAL A 53 3.26 7.77 2.75
C VAL A 53 3.74 7.08 1.48
N GLY A 54 4.53 7.79 0.68
CA GLY A 54 5.08 7.35 -0.60
C GLY A 54 4.53 8.13 -1.79
N GLY A 55 5.35 8.98 -2.41
CA GLY A 55 5.01 9.75 -3.61
C GLY A 55 5.36 9.05 -4.92
N GLY A 56 5.00 7.77 -5.05
CA GLY A 56 5.04 7.03 -6.33
C GLY A 56 3.74 7.20 -7.12
N ALA A 57 3.60 6.55 -8.28
CA ALA A 57 2.42 6.68 -9.15
C ALA A 57 1.09 6.49 -8.39
N ILE A 58 0.94 5.37 -7.68
CA ILE A 58 -0.25 5.08 -6.86
C ILE A 58 -0.49 6.18 -5.82
N GLY A 59 0.56 6.61 -5.10
CA GLY A 59 0.42 7.64 -4.07
C GLY A 59 -0.07 8.98 -4.64
N VAL A 60 0.39 9.34 -5.84
CA VAL A 60 -0.03 10.57 -6.54
C VAL A 60 -1.46 10.45 -7.08
N GLU A 61 -1.86 9.30 -7.61
CA GLU A 61 -3.25 9.04 -8.05
C GLU A 61 -4.23 9.21 -6.88
N PHE A 62 -3.95 8.61 -5.73
CA PHE A 62 -4.79 8.76 -4.55
C PHE A 62 -4.78 10.20 -4.02
N ALA A 63 -3.62 10.87 -4.02
CA ALA A 63 -3.53 12.27 -3.63
C ALA A 63 -4.44 13.16 -4.47
N TYR A 64 -4.44 12.94 -5.78
CA TYR A 64 -5.28 13.66 -6.72
C TYR A 64 -6.77 13.42 -6.43
N ILE A 65 -7.19 12.15 -6.28
CA ILE A 65 -8.58 11.78 -5.98
C ILE A 65 -9.05 12.44 -4.68
N TYR A 66 -8.27 12.35 -3.59
CA TYR A 66 -8.64 12.96 -2.31
C TYR A 66 -8.72 14.48 -2.41
N LYS A 67 -7.78 15.12 -3.12
CA LYS A 67 -7.80 16.57 -3.29
C LYS A 67 -9.01 17.04 -4.10
N MET A 68 -9.43 16.27 -5.11
CA MET A 68 -10.67 16.54 -5.85
C MET A 68 -11.92 16.49 -4.98
N TYR A 69 -11.93 15.62 -3.97
CA TYR A 69 -13.01 15.54 -2.99
C TYR A 69 -12.90 16.59 -1.86
N GLY A 70 -11.97 17.54 -1.95
CA GLY A 70 -11.82 18.62 -0.98
C GLY A 70 -11.05 18.26 0.29
N VAL A 71 -10.42 17.07 0.34
CA VAL A 71 -9.58 16.67 1.47
C VAL A 71 -8.26 17.43 1.43
N ASP A 72 -7.74 17.82 2.60
CA ASP A 72 -6.40 18.37 2.67
C ASP A 72 -5.35 17.25 2.63
N VAL A 73 -4.44 17.30 1.64
CA VAL A 73 -3.56 16.18 1.31
C VAL A 73 -2.12 16.56 1.53
N THR A 74 -1.39 15.74 2.28
CA THR A 74 0.06 15.82 2.42
C THR A 74 0.70 14.53 1.90
N ILE A 75 1.68 14.63 1.01
CA ILE A 75 2.47 13.47 0.56
C ILE A 75 3.83 13.52 1.27
N VAL A 76 4.18 12.43 1.95
CA VAL A 76 5.48 12.27 2.60
C VAL A 76 6.28 11.22 1.84
N ARG A 77 7.49 11.58 1.41
CA ARG A 77 8.48 10.65 0.87
C ARG A 77 9.55 10.42 1.92
N GLY A 78 9.92 9.16 2.17
CA GLY A 78 11.09 8.86 2.99
C GLY A 78 12.33 9.46 2.33
N ALA A 79 13.09 10.27 3.07
CA ALA A 79 14.41 10.69 2.63
C ALA A 79 15.33 9.46 2.68
N THR A 80 16.01 9.17 1.58
CA THR A 80 17.12 8.22 1.61
C THR A 80 18.25 8.85 2.40
N THR A 81 18.42 8.50 3.67
CA THR A 81 19.73 8.68 4.30
C THR A 81 20.67 7.68 3.64
N PHE A 82 21.42 8.12 2.63
CA PHE A 82 22.62 7.39 2.20
C PHE A 82 23.63 7.50 3.33
N GLY A 83 23.90 6.39 4.01
CA GLY A 83 24.94 6.29 5.04
C GLY A 83 24.42 6.18 6.48
N ALA A 84 24.22 4.94 6.92
CA ALA A 84 24.49 4.50 8.29
C ALA A 84 24.52 2.96 8.33
N GLN A 85 25.42 2.37 7.53
CA GLN A 85 26.34 1.30 7.94
C GLN A 85 27.64 1.54 7.17
#